data_AF-A0A7J6UDN3-F1
#
_entry.id   AF-A0A7J6UDN3-F1
#
_cell.length_a   1.000
_cell.length_b   1.000
_cell.length_c   1.000
_cell.angle_alpha   90.00
_cell.angle_beta   90.00
_cell.angle_gamma   90.00
#
_symmetry.space_group_name_H-M   'P 1'
#
loop_
_entity.id
_entity.type
_entity.pdbx_description
1 polymer ?
#
loop_
_entity_poly.entity_id
_entity_poly.type
_entity_poly.pdbx_seq_one_letter_code
_entity_poly.pdbx_strand_id
1 'polypeptide(L)'
;MVFVHLLSIATAVSFLVGAAVVKVDISRELEGVHNALVAELKVDGQEVKAVVDTGARETFLIWRHWFNGVAPGGCETILYGCYECTPEPCVKGPTKEVSLVDDTEITFFEHTGKFASDVGEVSIDFGLTADYKSPSSKIEPHAGIGLRSSGKSTGGPKTLIDQLVSKEVIDTDAFSLHLATDEHATGKLILGGDDPDSYKEPMGFALVVDTDYVTVTGFHIGGEAYLTEVPVVSRGYLDTGSEVIAVPEQYLVTVVVSIATR
;
A
#
# COMPACT_ATOMS: atom_id res chain seq x y z
N MET A 1 -1.98 18.50 -0.48
CA MET A 1 -2.28 17.12 -0.08
C MET A 1 -3.32 16.60 -1.06
N VAL A 2 -3.02 15.54 -1.81
CA VAL A 2 -3.82 15.05 -2.94
C VAL A 2 -4.50 13.76 -2.51
N PHE A 3 -5.82 13.67 -2.64
CA PHE A 3 -6.58 12.42 -2.50
C PHE A 3 -7.01 11.92 -3.89
N VAL A 4 -6.87 10.62 -4.10
CA VAL A 4 -7.19 9.89 -5.34
C VAL A 4 -8.52 9.16 -5.10
N HIS A 5 -9.57 9.55 -5.82
CA HIS A 5 -10.77 8.72 -5.99
C HIS A 5 -10.86 8.25 -7.44
N LEU A 6 -10.88 6.94 -7.64
CA LEU A 6 -11.45 6.35 -8.85
C LEU A 6 -12.95 6.65 -8.85
N LEU A 7 -13.41 7.52 -9.75
CA LEU A 7 -14.84 7.62 -10.06
C LEU A 7 -15.06 7.36 -11.55
N SER A 8 -15.61 6.18 -11.85
CA SER A 8 -16.25 5.94 -13.14
C SER A 8 -17.47 6.84 -13.23
N ILE A 9 -17.60 7.57 -14.33
CA ILE A 9 -18.64 8.57 -14.55
C ILE A 9 -20.01 7.87 -14.61
N ALA A 10 -20.72 7.80 -13.48
CA ALA A 10 -22.18 7.87 -13.35
C ALA A 10 -22.66 7.49 -11.94
N THR A 11 -22.36 8.30 -10.91
CA THR A 11 -23.24 8.44 -9.73
C THR A 11 -22.80 9.65 -8.92
N ALA A 12 -23.75 10.53 -8.62
CA ALA A 12 -23.55 11.62 -7.67
C ALA A 12 -23.25 11.00 -6.29
N VAL A 13 -22.08 11.28 -5.74
CA VAL A 13 -21.66 10.80 -4.42
C VAL A 13 -22.49 11.50 -3.36
N SER A 14 -23.47 10.79 -2.82
CA SER A 14 -23.90 11.05 -1.46
C SER A 14 -22.75 10.61 -0.56
N PHE A 15 -22.20 11.52 0.25
CA PHE A 15 -21.32 11.15 1.35
C PHE A 15 -22.14 10.25 2.28
N LEU A 16 -21.89 8.93 2.23
CA LEU A 16 -22.45 8.01 3.19
C LEU A 16 -21.64 8.12 4.47
N VAL A 17 -21.98 9.14 5.27
CA VAL A 17 -21.73 9.11 6.70
C VAL A 17 -22.36 7.80 7.21
N GLY A 18 -21.53 6.82 7.57
CA GLY A 18 -21.96 5.50 8.03
C GLY A 18 -21.73 4.31 7.09
N ALA A 19 -20.96 4.46 6.00
CA ALA A 19 -20.48 3.30 5.24
C ALA A 19 -19.55 2.42 6.10
N ALA A 20 -19.62 1.10 5.93
CA ALA A 20 -18.76 0.18 6.66
C ALA A 20 -17.30 0.36 6.21
N VAL A 21 -16.40 0.60 7.16
CA VAL A 21 -14.96 0.73 6.94
C VAL A 21 -14.20 -0.27 7.79
N VAL A 22 -13.04 -0.68 7.30
CA VAL A 22 -12.06 -1.48 8.05
C VAL A 22 -10.84 -0.64 8.36
N LYS A 23 -10.41 -0.62 9.62
CA LYS A 23 -9.25 0.16 10.05
C LYS A 23 -8.06 -0.76 10.32
N VAL A 24 -6.93 -0.46 9.67
CA VAL A 24 -5.67 -1.18 9.82
C VAL A 24 -4.61 -0.21 10.36
N ASP A 25 -3.92 -0.61 11.43
CA ASP A 25 -2.81 0.16 11.97
C ASP A 25 -1.64 0.18 10.99
N ILE A 26 -1.07 1.37 10.77
CA ILE A 26 0.10 1.56 9.92
C ILE A 26 1.17 2.38 10.63
N SER A 27 2.42 2.10 10.33
CA SER A 27 3.57 2.83 10.86
C SER A 27 4.71 2.87 9.86
N ARG A 28 5.56 3.89 10.00
CA ARG A 28 6.79 3.96 9.24
C ARG A 28 7.89 3.19 9.98
N GLU A 29 8.49 2.22 9.31
CA GLU A 29 9.50 1.35 9.90
C GLU A 29 10.74 1.27 9.05
N LEU A 30 11.90 1.13 9.72
CA LEU A 30 13.19 1.02 9.06
C LEU A 30 13.37 -0.39 8.50
N GLU A 31 13.45 -0.48 7.18
CA GLU A 31 13.78 -1.68 6.41
C GLU A 31 15.18 -1.49 5.80
N GLY A 32 16.19 -2.06 6.46
CA GLY A 32 17.58 -1.88 6.07
C GLY A 32 18.01 -0.41 6.14
N VAL A 33 18.04 0.27 4.99
CA VAL A 33 18.39 1.70 4.87
C VAL A 33 17.22 2.58 4.40
N HIS A 34 16.05 1.99 4.16
CA HIS A 34 14.86 2.67 3.65
C HIS A 34 13.75 2.67 4.72
N ASN A 35 12.84 3.64 4.65
CA ASN A 35 11.63 3.64 5.46
C ASN A 35 10.46 3.07 4.66
N ALA A 36 9.87 1.97 5.15
CA ALA A 36 8.67 1.39 4.59
C ALA A 36 7.43 1.87 5.37
N LEU A 37 6.32 2.12 4.67
CA LEU A 37 5.02 2.25 5.31
C LEU A 37 4.41 0.86 5.45
N VAL A 38 4.26 0.41 6.69
CA VAL A 38 3.91 -0.98 7.01
C VAL A 38 2.55 -1.03 7.68
N ALA A 39 1.74 -1.99 7.32
CA ALA A 39 0.47 -2.34 7.97
C ALA A 39 0.66 -3.54 8.90
N GLU A 40 0.05 -3.45 10.08
CA GLU A 40 -0.05 -4.55 11.03
C GLU A 40 -1.29 -5.39 10.72
N LEU A 41 -1.07 -6.65 10.34
CA LEU A 41 -2.12 -7.58 9.96
C LEU A 41 -2.23 -8.72 10.97
N LYS A 42 -3.47 -9.15 11.21
CA LYS A 42 -3.75 -10.37 11.96
C LYS A 42 -4.45 -11.38 11.05
N VAL A 43 -3.74 -12.45 10.71
CA VAL A 43 -4.24 -13.51 9.80
C VAL A 43 -4.14 -14.86 10.50
N ASP A 44 -5.27 -15.56 10.64
CA ASP A 44 -5.40 -16.83 11.37
C ASP A 44 -4.81 -16.77 12.79
N GLY A 45 -4.99 -15.62 13.44
CA GLY A 45 -4.48 -15.34 14.78
C GLY A 45 -2.99 -15.01 14.84
N GLN A 46 -2.26 -15.05 13.73
CA GLN A 46 -0.86 -14.66 13.63
C GLN A 46 -0.74 -13.17 13.31
N GLU A 47 0.17 -12.49 14.00
CA GLU A 47 0.53 -11.11 13.72
C GLU A 47 1.67 -11.09 12.69
N VAL A 48 1.43 -10.42 11.58
CA VAL A 48 2.39 -10.24 10.48
C VAL A 48 2.34 -8.79 10.02
N LYS A 49 3.41 -8.35 9.39
CA LYS A 49 3.53 -6.99 8.86
C LYS A 49 3.65 -7.06 7.34
N ALA A 50 3.11 -6.06 6.64
CA ALA A 50 3.20 -5.98 5.19
C ALA A 50 3.31 -4.53 4.71
N VAL A 51 4.12 -4.28 3.69
CA VAL A 51 4.22 -2.95 3.06
C VAL A 51 2.87 -2.57 2.48
N VAL A 52 2.43 -1.34 2.75
CA VAL A 52 1.29 -0.73 2.07
C VAL A 52 1.77 -0.22 0.72
N ASP A 53 1.30 -0.83 -0.38
CA ASP A 53 1.82 -0.54 -1.72
C ASP A 53 0.69 -0.08 -2.66
N THR A 54 0.69 1.21 -3.00
CA THR A 54 -0.27 1.80 -3.94
C THR A 54 0.00 1.49 -5.42
N GLY A 55 1.19 0.97 -5.74
CA GLY A 55 1.60 0.56 -7.09
C GLY A 55 1.38 -0.93 -7.38
N ALA A 56 1.37 -1.78 -6.34
CA ALA A 56 1.14 -3.22 -6.45
C ALA A 56 -0.33 -3.61 -6.40
N ARG A 57 -0.65 -4.76 -7.02
CA ARG A 57 -2.00 -5.35 -7.01
C ARG A 57 -2.11 -6.53 -6.06
N GLU A 58 -1.00 -7.24 -5.88
CA GLU A 58 -0.96 -8.48 -5.15
C GLU A 58 -0.85 -8.24 -3.64
N THR A 59 -1.64 -8.98 -2.86
CA THR A 59 -1.40 -9.12 -1.42
C THR A 59 -0.69 -10.44 -1.18
N PHE A 60 0.45 -10.41 -0.51
CA PHE A 60 1.26 -11.59 -0.25
C PHE A 60 2.01 -11.50 1.07
N LEU A 61 2.23 -12.65 1.69
CA LEU A 61 2.93 -12.83 2.96
C LEU A 61 4.10 -13.79 2.78
N ILE A 62 5.11 -13.62 3.63
CA ILE A 62 6.30 -14.48 3.64
C ILE A 62 5.92 -15.84 4.22
N TRP A 63 6.07 -16.90 3.44
CA TRP A 63 5.85 -18.25 3.94
C TRP A 63 7.03 -18.70 4.80
N ARG A 64 6.76 -18.99 6.07
CA ARG A 64 7.78 -19.39 7.06
C ARG A 64 8.57 -20.61 6.61
N HIS A 65 7.92 -21.63 6.05
CA HIS A 65 8.59 -22.86 5.61
C HIS A 65 9.61 -22.60 4.49
N TRP A 66 9.25 -21.78 3.49
CA TRP A 66 10.18 -21.42 2.43
C TRP A 66 11.33 -20.57 2.97
N PHE A 67 11.03 -19.50 3.71
CA PHE A 67 12.07 -18.57 4.14
C PHE A 67 13.08 -19.22 5.08
N ASN A 68 12.63 -20.07 6.01
CA ASN A 68 13.54 -20.85 6.86
C ASN A 68 14.37 -21.88 6.07
N GLY A 69 13.89 -22.33 4.91
CA GLY A 69 14.64 -23.21 4.02
C GLY A 69 15.84 -22.51 3.36
N VAL A 70 15.75 -21.21 3.10
CA VAL A 70 16.83 -20.41 2.48
C VAL A 70 17.65 -19.62 3.50
N ALA A 71 17.04 -19.22 4.62
CA ALA A 71 17.64 -18.48 5.71
C ALA A 71 17.12 -19.01 7.06
N PRO A 72 17.73 -20.08 7.61
CA PRO A 72 17.28 -20.67 8.88
C PRO A 72 17.21 -19.64 10.02
N GLY A 73 16.03 -19.48 10.62
CA GLY A 73 15.78 -18.49 11.68
C GLY A 73 15.50 -17.08 11.17
N GLY A 74 15.50 -16.85 9.86
CA GLY A 74 15.30 -15.53 9.25
C GLY A 74 13.97 -14.87 9.64
N CYS A 75 12.92 -15.67 9.83
CA CYS A 75 11.59 -15.20 10.24
C CYS A 75 11.57 -14.48 11.59
N GLU A 76 12.54 -14.75 12.48
CA GLU A 76 12.62 -14.10 13.80
C GLU A 76 13.37 -12.76 13.75
N THR A 77 14.00 -12.45 12.62
CA THR A 77 14.86 -11.28 12.45
C THR A 77 14.34 -10.27 11.43
N ILE A 78 13.37 -10.66 10.61
CA ILE A 78 12.85 -9.82 9.54
C ILE A 78 11.69 -8.95 10.01
N LEU A 79 11.60 -7.75 9.47
CA LEU A 79 10.58 -6.76 9.81
C LEU A 79 9.15 -7.30 9.69
N TYR A 80 8.88 -8.04 8.61
CA TYR A 80 7.54 -8.48 8.23
C TYR A 80 7.00 -9.67 9.03
N GLY A 81 7.90 -10.38 9.73
CA GLY A 81 7.61 -11.72 10.23
C GLY A 81 7.33 -12.73 9.10
N CYS A 82 6.79 -13.88 9.47
CA CYS A 82 6.41 -14.92 8.52
C CYS A 82 5.09 -15.57 8.93
N TYR A 83 4.29 -15.91 7.93
CA TYR A 83 3.07 -16.69 8.08
C TYR A 83 3.35 -18.20 8.02
N GLU A 84 2.70 -18.98 8.88
CA GLU A 84 2.76 -20.44 8.88
C GLU A 84 1.37 -21.07 9.05
N CYS A 85 1.10 -22.17 8.36
CA CYS A 85 -0.13 -22.91 8.60
C CYS A 85 0.02 -23.76 9.86
N THR A 86 -1.03 -23.82 10.69
CA THR A 86 -1.06 -24.63 11.92
C THR A 86 -2.29 -25.55 11.87
N PRO A 87 -2.18 -26.86 12.14
CA PRO A 87 -1.02 -27.58 12.71
C PRO A 87 0.02 -28.10 11.69
N GLU A 88 -0.27 -28.11 10.40
CA GLU A 88 0.65 -28.56 9.35
C GLU A 88 1.10 -27.38 8.49
N PRO A 89 2.34 -27.40 7.95
CA PRO A 89 2.78 -26.40 7.00
C PRO A 89 1.83 -26.31 5.81
N CYS A 90 1.74 -25.12 5.23
CA CYS A 90 0.88 -24.90 4.08
C CYS A 90 1.29 -25.83 2.93
N VAL A 91 0.31 -26.43 2.25
CA VAL A 91 0.59 -27.25 1.08
C VAL A 91 0.88 -26.32 -0.10
N LYS A 92 2.11 -26.36 -0.61
CA LYS A 92 2.50 -25.57 -1.79
C LYS A 92 1.61 -25.93 -2.98
N GLY A 93 0.85 -24.95 -3.45
CA GLY A 93 0.01 -25.05 -4.65
C GLY A 93 0.76 -24.66 -5.94
N PRO A 94 0.03 -24.53 -7.06
CA PRO A 94 0.55 -23.90 -8.27
C PRO A 94 1.06 -22.50 -7.98
N THR A 95 2.24 -22.18 -8.52
CA THR A 95 2.89 -20.90 -8.28
C THR A 95 2.68 -19.92 -9.42
N LYS A 96 2.68 -18.62 -9.08
CA LYS A 96 2.69 -17.49 -9.99
C LYS A 96 3.91 -16.62 -9.68
N GLU A 97 4.53 -16.08 -10.71
CA GLU A 97 5.64 -15.13 -10.62
C GLU A 97 5.12 -13.72 -10.92
N VAL A 98 5.62 -12.74 -10.16
CA VAL A 98 5.34 -11.30 -10.35
C VAL A 98 6.66 -10.55 -10.23
N SER A 99 6.89 -9.61 -11.15
CA SER A 99 8.00 -8.68 -11.09
C SER A 99 7.50 -7.33 -10.57
N LEU A 100 8.19 -6.80 -9.56
CA LEU A 100 7.95 -5.48 -9.00
C LEU A 100 8.74 -4.41 -9.77
N VAL A 101 8.48 -3.14 -9.45
CA VAL A 101 9.08 -1.98 -10.15
C VAL A 101 10.59 -1.87 -9.91
N ASP A 102 11.07 -2.40 -8.79
CA ASP A 102 12.49 -2.42 -8.40
C ASP A 102 13.25 -3.63 -8.96
N ASP A 103 12.70 -4.33 -9.97
CA ASP A 103 13.22 -5.58 -10.54
C ASP A 103 13.26 -6.77 -9.55
N THR A 104 12.59 -6.66 -8.40
CA THR A 104 12.37 -7.81 -7.51
C THR A 104 11.38 -8.78 -8.16
N GLU A 105 11.74 -10.07 -8.23
CA GLU A 105 10.85 -11.14 -8.67
C GLU A 105 10.36 -11.95 -7.47
N ILE A 106 9.04 -12.06 -7.33
CA ILE A 106 8.38 -12.81 -6.27
C ILE A 106 7.61 -13.96 -6.91
N THR A 107 7.90 -15.18 -6.46
CA THR A 107 7.05 -16.34 -6.76
C THR A 107 6.21 -16.66 -5.54
N PHE A 108 4.90 -16.79 -5.71
CA PHE A 108 4.00 -17.19 -4.62
C PHE A 108 2.98 -18.22 -5.09
N PHE A 109 2.36 -18.94 -4.15
CA PHE A 109 1.15 -19.72 -4.39
C PHE A 109 0.00 -19.15 -3.56
N GLU A 110 -1.23 -19.29 -4.04
CA GLU A 110 -2.40 -18.76 -3.36
C GLU A 110 -2.74 -19.57 -2.10
N HIS A 111 -3.16 -18.86 -1.06
CA HIS A 111 -3.65 -19.43 0.19
C HIS A 111 -4.83 -18.60 0.70
N THR A 112 -5.77 -19.26 1.38
CA THR A 112 -6.91 -18.60 2.04
C THR A 112 -6.71 -18.67 3.55
N GLY A 113 -6.78 -17.52 4.20
CA GLY A 113 -6.72 -17.41 5.66
C GLY A 113 -7.79 -16.47 6.20
N LYS A 114 -7.88 -16.32 7.52
CA LYS A 114 -8.84 -15.40 8.16
C LYS A 114 -8.17 -14.11 8.60
N PHE A 115 -8.48 -13.02 7.91
CA PHE A 115 -8.08 -11.68 8.34
C PHE A 115 -9.02 -11.17 9.44
N ALA A 116 -8.44 -10.80 10.58
CA ALA A 116 -9.16 -10.23 11.71
C ALA A 116 -9.01 -8.70 11.71
N SER A 117 -10.14 -8.00 11.84
CA SER A 117 -10.20 -6.54 11.93
C SER A 117 -11.19 -6.06 12.98
N ASP A 118 -11.41 -4.75 13.05
CA ASP A 118 -12.37 -4.10 13.94
C ASP A 118 -13.84 -4.44 13.65
N VAL A 119 -14.13 -4.96 12.45
CA VAL A 119 -15.48 -5.41 12.05
C VAL A 119 -15.67 -6.94 12.10
N GLY A 120 -14.64 -7.70 12.50
CA GLY A 120 -14.71 -9.16 12.67
C GLY A 120 -13.65 -9.92 11.86
N GLU A 121 -13.85 -11.23 11.73
CA GLU A 121 -12.99 -12.09 10.91
C GLU A 121 -13.61 -12.31 9.53
N VAL A 122 -12.79 -12.14 8.49
CA VAL A 122 -13.16 -12.36 7.10
C VAL A 122 -12.12 -13.26 6.42
N SER A 123 -12.58 -14.27 5.68
CA SER A 123 -11.66 -15.07 4.87
C SER A 123 -11.09 -14.22 3.73
N ILE A 124 -9.79 -14.25 3.50
CA ILE A 124 -9.12 -13.58 2.39
C ILE A 124 -8.13 -14.52 1.71
N ASP A 125 -7.95 -14.33 0.42
CA ASP A 125 -6.95 -14.99 -0.41
C ASP A 125 -5.71 -14.10 -0.51
N PHE A 126 -4.53 -14.69 -0.34
CA PHE A 126 -3.24 -14.01 -0.45
C PHE A 126 -2.16 -14.95 -0.98
N GLY A 127 -1.09 -14.38 -1.53
CA GLY A 127 0.08 -15.14 -1.94
C GLY A 127 0.94 -15.56 -0.75
N LEU A 128 1.42 -16.79 -0.74
CA LEU A 128 2.50 -17.26 0.13
C LEU A 128 3.79 -17.39 -0.67
N THR A 129 4.80 -16.61 -0.28
CA THR A 129 6.10 -16.57 -0.99
C THR A 129 6.75 -17.95 -1.04
N ALA A 130 7.11 -18.39 -2.23
CA ALA A 130 7.76 -19.67 -2.51
C ALA A 130 9.10 -19.52 -3.23
N ASP A 131 9.41 -18.33 -3.74
CA ASP A 131 10.74 -17.91 -4.17
C ASP A 131 10.82 -16.37 -4.15
N TYR A 132 12.03 -15.84 -4.00
CA TYR A 132 12.28 -14.40 -3.96
C TYR A 132 13.65 -14.10 -4.55
N LYS A 133 13.69 -13.27 -5.61
CA LYS A 133 14.93 -12.80 -6.22
C LYS A 133 14.97 -11.29 -6.15
N SER A 134 15.99 -10.77 -5.47
CA SER A 134 16.31 -9.36 -5.46
C SER A 134 17.42 -9.07 -6.48
N PRO A 135 17.48 -7.86 -7.06
CA PRO A 135 18.68 -7.38 -7.76
C PRO A 135 19.92 -7.35 -6.85
N SER A 136 19.70 -7.25 -5.53
CA SER A 136 20.77 -7.41 -4.54
C SER A 136 21.13 -8.88 -4.35
N SER A 137 22.38 -9.17 -3.99
CA SER A 137 22.82 -10.54 -3.68
C SER A 137 22.30 -11.07 -2.34
N LYS A 138 21.52 -10.27 -1.58
CA LYS A 138 20.95 -10.65 -0.29
C LYS A 138 19.48 -10.98 -0.44
N ILE A 139 19.06 -12.06 0.21
CA ILE A 139 17.65 -12.46 0.30
C ILE A 139 17.06 -11.79 1.54
N GLU A 140 16.42 -10.64 1.34
CA GLU A 140 15.67 -9.89 2.34
C GLU A 140 14.23 -9.75 1.82
N PRO A 141 13.38 -10.78 1.99
CA PRO A 141 12.03 -10.77 1.42
C PRO A 141 11.12 -9.81 2.16
N HIS A 142 10.21 -9.16 1.44
CA HIS A 142 9.13 -8.40 2.05
C HIS A 142 7.77 -9.10 1.91
N ALA A 143 6.79 -8.58 2.62
CA ALA A 143 5.37 -8.86 2.43
C ALA A 143 4.68 -7.57 1.97
N GLY A 144 3.56 -7.68 1.27
CA GLY A 144 2.91 -6.51 0.66
C GLY A 144 1.38 -6.61 0.65
N ILE A 145 0.73 -5.46 0.79
CA ILE A 145 -0.69 -5.22 0.53
C ILE A 145 -0.79 -4.33 -0.70
N GLY A 146 -1.10 -4.93 -1.84
CA GLY A 146 -1.39 -4.19 -3.05
C GLY A 146 -2.73 -3.45 -2.97
N LEU A 147 -2.68 -2.12 -3.16
CA LEU A 147 -3.84 -1.22 -3.18
C LEU A 147 -4.17 -0.71 -4.59
N ARG A 148 -3.37 -1.06 -5.61
CA ARG A 148 -3.67 -0.67 -6.98
C ARG A 148 -4.89 -1.42 -7.47
N SER A 149 -5.89 -0.67 -7.97
CA SER A 149 -7.13 -1.24 -8.51
C SER A 149 -6.84 -2.40 -9.46
N SER A 150 -7.50 -3.53 -9.21
CA SER A 150 -7.48 -4.66 -10.12
C SER A 150 -8.34 -4.29 -11.33
N GLY A 151 -7.71 -3.76 -12.37
CA GLY A 151 -8.36 -3.62 -13.68
C GLY A 151 -8.78 -4.98 -14.25
N LYS A 152 -8.59 -5.21 -15.56
CA LYS A 152 -8.82 -6.56 -16.12
C LYS A 152 -7.83 -7.56 -15.53
N SER A 153 -8.38 -8.56 -14.83
CA SER A 153 -7.72 -9.67 -14.13
C SER A 153 -6.44 -10.19 -14.80
N THR A 154 -5.34 -10.22 -14.04
CA THR A 154 -4.04 -10.81 -14.40
C THR A 154 -3.81 -12.20 -13.79
N GLY A 155 -4.89 -12.88 -13.34
CA GLY A 155 -4.82 -14.26 -12.84
C GLY A 155 -4.09 -14.45 -11.50
N GLY A 156 -4.09 -13.44 -10.61
CA GLY A 156 -3.66 -13.58 -9.21
C GLY A 156 -4.81 -13.31 -8.23
N PRO A 157 -4.56 -13.42 -6.90
CA PRO A 157 -5.52 -13.04 -5.89
C PRO A 157 -5.99 -11.61 -6.10
N LYS A 158 -7.26 -11.35 -5.81
CA LYS A 158 -7.81 -9.98 -5.81
C LYS A 158 -7.10 -9.13 -4.74
N THR A 159 -7.08 -7.81 -4.91
CA THR A 159 -6.59 -6.91 -3.86
C THR A 159 -7.40 -7.12 -2.57
N LEU A 160 -6.83 -6.82 -1.40
CA LEU A 160 -7.55 -6.92 -0.13
C LEU A 160 -8.89 -6.16 -0.19
N ILE A 161 -8.89 -4.95 -0.76
CA ILE A 161 -10.08 -4.11 -0.91
C ILE A 161 -11.14 -4.80 -1.78
N ASP A 162 -10.77 -5.31 -2.95
CA ASP A 162 -11.69 -6.00 -3.85
C ASP A 162 -12.32 -7.24 -3.19
N GLN A 163 -11.57 -7.92 -2.34
CA GLN A 163 -12.06 -9.07 -1.58
C GLN A 163 -13.09 -8.64 -0.53
N LEU A 164 -12.79 -7.59 0.25
CA LEU A 164 -13.70 -7.03 1.26
C LEU A 164 -15.00 -6.52 0.64
N VAL A 165 -14.93 -5.83 -0.51
CA VAL A 165 -16.11 -5.41 -1.29
C VAL A 165 -16.91 -6.64 -1.74
N SER A 166 -16.25 -7.66 -2.32
CA SER A 166 -16.93 -8.86 -2.83
C SER A 166 -17.60 -9.70 -1.74
N LYS A 167 -17.21 -9.49 -0.48
CA LYS A 167 -17.74 -10.17 0.71
C LYS A 167 -18.69 -9.28 1.51
N GLU A 168 -19.06 -8.11 0.98
CA GLU A 168 -19.99 -7.16 1.61
C GLU A 168 -19.51 -6.71 3.01
N VAL A 169 -18.19 -6.67 3.24
CA VAL A 169 -17.59 -6.16 4.48
C VAL A 169 -17.47 -4.64 4.44
N ILE A 170 -17.18 -4.11 3.25
CA ILE A 170 -17.13 -2.67 2.96
C ILE A 170 -17.95 -2.40 1.70
N ASP A 171 -18.51 -1.20 1.59
CA ASP A 171 -19.42 -0.85 0.49
C ASP A 171 -18.71 -0.34 -0.76
N THR A 172 -17.47 0.12 -0.63
CA THR A 172 -16.72 0.78 -1.71
C THR A 172 -15.29 0.25 -1.82
N ASP A 173 -14.73 0.36 -3.03
CA ASP A 173 -13.33 0.02 -3.33
C ASP A 173 -12.36 1.18 -3.03
N ALA A 174 -12.78 2.14 -2.22
CA ALA A 174 -11.97 3.27 -1.83
C ALA A 174 -11.13 2.98 -0.58
N PHE A 175 -10.02 3.70 -0.44
CA PHE A 175 -9.23 3.70 0.78
C PHE A 175 -8.69 5.10 1.08
N SER A 176 -8.31 5.32 2.33
CA SER A 176 -7.60 6.52 2.77
C SER A 176 -6.46 6.17 3.72
N LEU A 177 -5.45 7.04 3.74
CA LEU A 177 -4.27 6.93 4.58
C LEU A 177 -4.19 8.18 5.45
N HIS A 178 -4.12 7.98 6.76
CA HIS A 178 -3.99 9.05 7.74
C HIS A 178 -2.74 8.80 8.55
N LEU A 179 -1.73 9.66 8.39
CA LEU A 179 -0.45 9.57 9.08
C LEU A 179 -0.27 10.75 10.03
N ALA A 180 0.15 10.47 11.26
CA ALA A 180 0.60 11.48 12.20
C ALA A 180 1.89 12.14 11.68
N THR A 181 2.09 13.40 12.03
CA THR A 181 3.28 14.17 11.65
C THR A 181 4.46 13.98 12.62
N ASP A 182 4.43 12.95 13.46
CA ASP A 182 5.50 12.65 14.40
C ASP A 182 6.65 11.87 13.73
N GLU A 183 7.75 11.69 14.45
CA GLU A 183 8.99 11.07 13.92
C GLU A 183 8.79 9.61 13.46
N HIS A 184 7.74 8.94 13.94
CA HIS A 184 7.43 7.54 13.59
C HIS A 184 6.33 7.41 12.54
N ALA A 185 5.65 8.51 12.20
CA ALA A 185 4.54 8.60 11.26
C ALA A 185 3.56 7.43 11.40
N THR A 186 3.07 7.22 12.63
CA THR A 186 2.03 6.23 12.92
C THR A 186 0.67 6.70 12.41
N GLY A 187 -0.23 5.77 12.11
CA GLY A 187 -1.46 6.12 11.42
C GLY A 187 -2.44 5.00 11.21
N LYS A 188 -3.41 5.26 10.33
CA LYS A 188 -4.43 4.29 9.91
C LYS A 188 -4.51 4.21 8.39
N LEU A 189 -4.56 2.98 7.89
CA LEU A 189 -5.10 2.65 6.58
C LEU A 189 -6.59 2.31 6.78
N ILE A 190 -7.44 3.01 6.06
CA ILE A 190 -8.89 2.84 6.13
C ILE A 190 -9.35 2.27 4.80
N LEU A 191 -9.93 1.08 4.83
CA LEU A 191 -10.49 0.40 3.66
C LEU A 191 -12.01 0.61 3.66
N GLY A 192 -12.59 0.93 2.50
CA GLY A 192 -14.02 1.20 2.35
C GLY A 192 -14.38 2.69 2.25
N GLY A 193 -13.39 3.59 2.33
CA GLY A 193 -13.59 5.03 2.20
C GLY A 193 -12.70 5.84 3.13
N ASP A 194 -13.33 6.70 3.92
CA ASP A 194 -12.68 7.71 4.74
C ASP A 194 -13.26 7.72 6.16
N ASP A 195 -12.51 8.29 7.11
CA ASP A 195 -12.94 8.50 8.49
C ASP A 195 -13.02 10.01 8.77
N PRO A 196 -14.23 10.60 8.76
CA PRO A 196 -14.43 12.03 8.97
C PRO A 196 -13.84 12.57 10.27
N ASP A 197 -13.67 11.72 11.28
CA ASP A 197 -13.09 12.11 12.57
C ASP A 197 -11.55 12.27 12.49
N SER A 198 -10.93 11.87 11.38
CA SER A 198 -9.47 11.93 11.17
C SER A 198 -8.95 13.28 10.64
N TYR A 199 -9.82 14.23 10.28
CA TYR A 199 -9.42 15.55 9.79
C TYR A 199 -10.37 16.66 10.24
N LYS A 200 -9.86 17.90 10.25
CA LYS A 200 -10.61 19.09 10.71
C LYS A 200 -11.08 20.00 9.57
N GLU A 201 -10.35 20.00 8.46
CA GLU A 201 -10.57 20.91 7.34
C GLU A 201 -11.28 20.19 6.18
N PRO A 202 -12.08 20.89 5.35
CA PRO A 202 -12.71 20.28 4.19
C PRO A 202 -11.71 19.62 3.23
N MET A 203 -12.07 18.45 2.71
CA MET A 203 -11.25 17.74 1.71
C MET A 203 -11.26 18.45 0.35
N GLY A 204 -10.08 18.55 -0.26
CA GLY A 204 -9.92 18.92 -1.66
C GLY A 204 -9.90 17.70 -2.57
N PHE A 205 -10.47 17.80 -3.77
CA PHE A 205 -10.61 16.70 -4.72
C PHE A 205 -9.82 16.97 -6.01
N ALA A 206 -9.18 15.92 -6.54
CA ALA A 206 -8.53 15.93 -7.85
C ALA A 206 -9.07 14.77 -8.70
N LEU A 207 -9.17 14.99 -10.01
CA LEU A 207 -9.59 13.95 -10.95
C LEU A 207 -8.43 12.96 -11.18
N VAL A 208 -8.73 11.68 -11.00
CA VAL A 208 -7.83 10.57 -11.34
C VAL A 208 -8.03 10.21 -12.81
N VAL A 209 -6.93 10.10 -13.56
CA VAL A 209 -6.95 9.71 -14.97
C VAL A 209 -6.45 8.26 -15.08
N ASP A 210 -7.21 7.42 -15.78
CA ASP A 210 -6.87 6.01 -16.04
C ASP A 210 -6.44 5.22 -14.79
N THR A 211 -7.06 5.49 -13.63
CA THR A 211 -6.94 4.74 -12.37
C THR A 211 -5.60 4.79 -11.62
N ASP A 212 -4.55 5.36 -12.22
CA ASP A 212 -3.18 5.23 -11.69
C ASP A 212 -2.54 6.58 -11.28
N TYR A 213 -3.04 7.72 -11.76
CA TYR A 213 -2.41 9.02 -11.49
C TYR A 213 -3.39 10.19 -11.46
N VAL A 214 -2.97 11.26 -10.80
CA VAL A 214 -3.61 12.57 -10.89
C VAL A 214 -2.90 13.46 -11.90
N THR A 215 -3.63 14.41 -12.48
CA THR A 215 -3.00 15.48 -13.25
C THR A 215 -2.48 16.54 -12.28
N VAL A 216 -1.17 16.77 -12.30
CA VAL A 216 -0.54 17.87 -11.57
C VAL A 216 -0.34 19.03 -12.55
N THR A 217 -0.94 20.18 -12.23
CA THR A 217 -0.90 21.41 -13.06
C THR A 217 0.18 22.40 -12.62
N GLY A 218 0.84 22.14 -11.49
CA GLY A 218 1.92 22.97 -10.98
C GLY A 218 2.16 22.76 -9.50
N PHE A 219 3.22 23.38 -9.00
CA PHE A 219 3.57 23.40 -7.60
C PHE A 219 3.77 24.83 -7.14
N HIS A 220 3.38 25.09 -5.89
CA HIS A 220 3.72 26.33 -5.21
C HIS A 220 4.81 26.03 -4.19
N ILE A 221 5.91 26.77 -4.25
CA ILE A 221 7.02 26.63 -3.32
C ILE A 221 7.06 27.91 -2.49
N GLY A 222 6.93 27.79 -1.16
CA GLY A 222 7.01 28.90 -0.21
C GLY A 222 5.71 29.23 0.51
N GLY A 223 5.77 30.26 1.36
CA GLY A 223 4.62 30.75 2.13
C GLY A 223 4.00 32.01 1.50
N GLU A 224 3.01 32.59 2.16
CA GLU A 224 2.23 33.73 1.64
C GLU A 224 3.09 34.94 1.22
N ALA A 225 4.22 35.18 1.88
CA ALA A 225 5.12 36.29 1.56
C ALA A 225 6.02 36.05 0.33
N TYR A 226 6.20 34.79 -0.09
CA TYR A 226 7.04 34.42 -1.23
C TYR A 226 6.53 33.12 -1.84
N LEU A 227 5.73 33.26 -2.90
CA LEU A 227 5.15 32.14 -3.62
C LEU A 227 5.83 32.02 -4.99
N THR A 228 6.59 30.96 -5.19
CA THR A 228 7.09 30.60 -6.53
C THR A 228 6.11 29.60 -7.13
N GLU A 229 5.44 30.00 -8.21
CA GLU A 229 4.60 29.09 -9.01
C GLU A 229 5.47 28.42 -10.07
N VAL A 230 5.49 27.09 -10.05
CA VAL A 230 6.15 26.27 -11.06
C VAL A 230 5.06 25.56 -11.85
N PRO A 231 4.69 26.03 -13.06
CA PRO A 231 3.70 25.36 -13.88
C PRO A 231 4.26 24.01 -14.33
N VAL A 232 3.45 22.97 -14.16
CA VAL A 232 3.80 21.59 -14.54
C VAL A 232 2.58 21.00 -15.23
N VAL A 233 2.76 20.21 -16.28
CA VAL A 233 1.67 19.35 -16.76
C VAL A 233 2.24 17.95 -16.78
N SER A 234 2.00 17.22 -15.71
CA SER A 234 2.57 15.89 -15.52
C SER A 234 1.60 14.98 -14.79
N ARG A 235 1.84 13.68 -14.94
CA ARG A 235 1.27 12.65 -14.08
C ARG A 235 1.90 12.78 -12.69
N GLY A 236 1.06 12.77 -11.66
CA GLY A 236 1.47 12.63 -10.26
C GLY A 236 0.97 11.29 -9.73
N TYR A 237 1.87 10.52 -9.14
CA TYR A 237 1.57 9.25 -8.49
C TYR A 237 1.56 9.46 -6.98
N LEU A 238 0.59 8.84 -6.30
CA LEU A 238 0.64 8.71 -4.84
C LEU A 238 1.34 7.40 -4.53
N ASP A 239 2.59 7.50 -4.10
CA ASP A 239 3.49 6.37 -3.95
C ASP A 239 3.86 6.18 -2.48
N THR A 240 3.30 5.13 -1.86
CA THR A 240 3.60 4.75 -0.47
C THR A 240 4.94 4.04 -0.31
N GLY A 241 5.57 3.61 -1.42
CA GLY A 241 6.92 3.07 -1.43
C GLY A 241 8.01 4.16 -1.46
N SER A 242 7.64 5.43 -1.60
CA SER A 242 8.59 6.54 -1.59
C SER A 242 8.55 7.31 -0.28
N GLU A 243 9.74 7.61 0.26
CA GLU A 243 9.89 8.50 1.40
C GLU A 243 10.09 9.97 1.04
N VAL A 244 10.18 10.27 -0.26
CA VAL A 244 10.48 11.59 -0.80
C VAL A 244 9.43 12.02 -1.83
N ILE A 245 9.36 13.32 -2.09
CA ILE A 245 8.64 13.84 -3.26
C ILE A 245 9.62 13.85 -4.44
N ALA A 246 9.46 12.89 -5.34
CA ALA A 246 10.18 12.87 -6.61
C ALA A 246 9.57 13.86 -7.61
N VAL A 247 10.41 14.68 -8.25
CA VAL A 247 10.01 15.59 -9.32
C VAL A 247 10.80 15.26 -10.59
N PRO A 248 10.22 15.46 -11.79
CA PRO A 248 10.96 15.29 -13.03
C PRO A 248 12.22 16.16 -13.05
N GLU A 249 13.33 15.61 -13.56
CA GLU A 249 14.67 16.23 -13.54
C GLU A 249 14.67 17.67 -14.07
N GLN A 250 13.90 17.93 -15.12
CA GLN A 250 13.74 19.25 -15.73
C GLN A 250 13.24 20.35 -14.77
N TYR A 251 12.59 19.98 -13.66
CA TYR A 251 12.12 20.90 -12.62
C TYR A 251 13.04 20.94 -11.39
N LEU A 252 13.98 20.01 -11.26
CA LEU A 252 14.77 19.84 -10.04
C LEU A 252 15.60 21.08 -9.70
N VAL A 253 16.24 21.70 -10.70
CA VAL A 253 17.00 22.95 -10.49
C VAL A 253 16.09 24.06 -9.97
N THR A 254 14.92 24.27 -10.59
CA THR A 254 13.96 25.28 -10.16
C THR A 254 13.48 25.02 -8.74
N VAL A 255 13.15 23.77 -8.41
CA VAL A 255 12.71 23.38 -7.06
C VAL A 255 13.81 23.62 -6.03
N VAL A 256 15.02 23.10 -6.27
CA VAL A 256 16.15 23.21 -5.33
C VAL A 256 16.58 24.67 -5.15
N VAL A 257 16.68 25.45 -6.22
CA VAL A 257 17.01 26.90 -6.11
C VAL A 257 15.92 27.65 -5.36
N SER A 258 14.65 27.36 -5.65
CA SER A 258 13.54 28.00 -4.94
C SER A 258 13.57 27.66 -3.45
N ILE A 259 13.95 26.44 -3.06
CA ILE A 259 14.11 26.06 -1.65
C ILE A 259 15.35 26.72 -1.03
N ALA A 260 16.49 26.73 -1.74
CA ALA A 260 17.80 27.13 -1.20
C ALA A 260 18.03 28.65 -1.15
N THR A 261 17.29 29.44 -1.92
CA THR A 261 17.40 30.92 -1.92
C THR A 261 16.60 31.56 -0.79
N ARG A 262 16.37 30.81 0.29
CA ARG A 262 15.49 31.14 1.42
C ARG A 262 16.18 30.82 2.74
#